data_AF-A0A537XNP5-F1
#
_entry.id   AF-A0A537XNP5-F1
#
_cell.length_a   1.000
_cell.length_b   1.000
_cell.length_c   1.000
_cell.angle_alpha   90.00
_cell.angle_beta   90.00
_cell.angle_gamma   90.00
#
_symmetry.space_group_name_H-M   'P 1'
#
loop_
_entity.id
_entity.type
_entity.pdbx_description
1 polymer ?
#
loop_
_entity_poly.entity_id
_entity_poly.type
_entity_poly.pdbx_seq_one_letter_code
_entity_poly.pdbx_strand_id
1 'polypeptide(L)'
;MIRTGPGEASVLGVATSLNDTVVLIVDGLRVANRTPVWNLDYWFLHVPVSDGSVVQTRVGSALSPAVPVPAYAPRPVGPPGFVYARGTSFMVNNTPIQFFGVNEPTAFPYALIASGLYGWANASRYWGENRLFPSGPDARIANVSSADELWRAYFRYLLHYQNVSSEPFDPSPNLLRIWIVDENFGMEQAYRAWRDHPAEFWGLLDRLVYWADRAGVYLVPVLGHMDVDRDNAMYDPSSPMYARHLDLVRAIVARYDDNPRIAMWDLWNEADVNNDAYWTAAGGIAGYRAWAARYLADVKRYSPNHLLTLGTGGWTLFPGAPGFGWSYHFFWNEIPGMEVSSHHNYATSEDAYLIDWQSAWHEALGLPHFEGEYGYNDFPGPSGIGVGYWPWFTNGARAAGWQAISAMVLLDNGRGAYADYPYDGSLPQYPAGPPPPVDRPPVAAFTVSPPAPTMRSLVTFNASISSDDVGIVRYEWAFGDHGFAQGVTVQHVFPGAGDFPVTLTVTDISGGRDTWTLVVHVSPLLLPPGPLTVPWAAPRFALALLVGIGVPGLIHRVLPIEPRVRRRRARKARVPPRVS
;
A
#
# COMPACT_ATOMS: atom_id res chain seq x y z
N MET A 1 -27.58 19.74 3.38
CA MET A 1 -28.66 18.74 3.20
C MET A 1 -28.12 17.69 2.26
N ILE A 2 -28.26 16.42 2.61
CA ILE A 2 -27.70 15.28 1.87
C ILE A 2 -28.83 14.35 1.44
N ARG A 3 -28.76 13.84 0.22
CA ARG A 3 -29.77 12.92 -0.33
C ARG A 3 -29.47 11.49 0.14
N THR A 4 -30.27 10.97 1.08
CA THR A 4 -30.11 9.62 1.65
C THR A 4 -30.84 8.55 0.84
N GLY A 5 -31.88 8.93 0.10
CA GLY A 5 -32.65 8.02 -0.76
C GLY A 5 -33.47 8.77 -1.82
N PRO A 6 -34.25 8.04 -2.65
CA PRO A 6 -35.06 8.63 -3.72
C PRO A 6 -36.26 9.46 -3.23
N GLY A 7 -36.78 9.17 -2.02
CA GLY A 7 -37.92 9.87 -1.42
C GLY A 7 -37.57 10.68 -0.16
N GLU A 8 -36.28 10.75 0.20
CA GLU A 8 -35.85 11.33 1.48
C GLU A 8 -34.47 11.99 1.41
N ALA A 9 -34.19 12.81 2.43
CA ALA A 9 -32.92 13.48 2.64
C ALA A 9 -32.65 13.71 4.14
N SER A 10 -31.43 14.11 4.44
CA SER A 10 -30.95 14.41 5.78
C SER A 10 -30.46 15.86 5.87
N VAL A 11 -30.86 16.59 6.92
CA VAL A 11 -30.70 18.05 7.01
C VAL A 11 -29.89 18.46 8.24
N LEU A 12 -28.66 18.91 8.00
CA LEU A 12 -27.81 19.64 8.95
C LEU A 12 -28.23 21.11 9.09
N GLY A 13 -27.99 21.66 10.27
CA GLY A 13 -27.53 23.03 10.41
C GLY A 13 -27.02 23.33 11.82
N VAL A 14 -26.68 24.60 12.04
CA VAL A 14 -26.23 25.13 13.33
C VAL A 14 -27.25 26.17 13.81
N ALA A 15 -27.58 26.14 15.10
CA ALA A 15 -28.46 27.12 15.76
C ALA A 15 -27.66 28.23 16.47
N THR A 16 -28.35 29.17 17.10
CA THR A 16 -27.71 30.27 17.86
C THR A 16 -27.64 30.03 19.37
N SER A 17 -28.46 29.12 19.89
CA SER A 17 -28.55 28.77 21.31
C SER A 17 -29.04 27.33 21.49
N LEU A 18 -28.60 26.66 22.56
CA LEU A 18 -29.07 25.32 22.93
C LEU A 18 -30.56 25.27 23.31
N ASN A 19 -31.18 26.43 23.56
CA ASN A 19 -32.61 26.53 23.87
C ASN A 19 -33.47 26.85 22.63
N ASP A 20 -32.87 27.01 21.44
CA ASP A 20 -33.58 27.32 20.22
C ASP A 20 -34.36 26.09 19.72
N THR A 21 -35.70 26.15 19.67
CA THR A 21 -36.46 25.14 18.93
C THR A 21 -36.29 25.38 17.43
N VAL A 22 -35.58 24.46 16.76
CA VAL A 22 -35.40 24.45 15.32
C VAL A 22 -36.59 23.74 14.69
N VAL A 23 -37.29 24.40 13.78
CA VAL A 23 -38.40 23.82 13.01
C VAL A 23 -37.94 23.55 11.58
N LEU A 24 -38.12 22.31 11.10
CA LEU A 24 -37.88 21.96 9.72
C LEU A 24 -39.11 22.22 8.86
N ILE A 25 -38.88 22.85 7.71
CA ILE A 25 -39.90 23.24 6.74
C ILE A 25 -39.52 22.64 5.38
N VAL A 26 -40.47 21.94 4.76
CA VAL A 26 -40.36 21.40 3.39
C VAL A 26 -41.55 21.93 2.60
N ASP A 27 -41.30 22.58 1.47
CA ASP A 27 -42.32 23.16 0.58
C ASP A 27 -43.33 24.07 1.32
N GLY A 28 -42.82 24.83 2.30
CA GLY A 28 -43.60 25.74 3.16
C GLY A 28 -44.34 25.07 4.32
N LEU A 29 -44.39 23.73 4.38
CA LEU A 29 -45.04 22.96 5.44
C LEU A 29 -44.04 22.59 6.54
N ARG A 30 -44.44 22.73 7.82
CA ARG A 30 -43.63 22.24 8.95
C ARG A 30 -43.72 20.73 9.01
N VAL A 31 -42.59 20.04 8.90
CA VAL A 31 -42.53 18.57 8.89
C VAL A 31 -41.94 17.99 10.18
N ALA A 32 -41.03 18.71 10.85
CA ALA A 32 -40.40 18.27 12.09
C ALA A 32 -39.96 19.47 12.95
N ASN A 33 -39.59 19.20 14.20
CA ASN A 33 -38.83 20.14 15.03
C ASN A 33 -37.87 19.38 15.96
N ARG A 34 -36.77 20.03 16.37
CA ARG A 34 -35.74 19.48 17.24
C ARG A 34 -35.01 20.62 17.98
N THR A 35 -34.51 20.34 19.17
CA THR A 35 -33.60 21.24 19.90
C THR A 35 -32.15 20.84 19.62
N PRO A 36 -31.20 21.78 19.44
CA PRO A 36 -29.80 21.49 19.16
C PRO A 36 -29.12 20.63 20.23
N VAL A 37 -28.07 19.90 19.81
CA VAL A 37 -27.13 19.25 20.73
C VAL A 37 -26.07 20.25 21.21
N TRP A 38 -25.23 19.85 22.17
CA TRP A 38 -24.37 20.74 22.98
C TRP A 38 -23.44 21.71 22.21
N ASN A 39 -23.10 21.44 20.95
CA ASN A 39 -22.28 22.31 20.11
C ASN A 39 -23.11 23.24 19.18
N LEU A 40 -24.42 23.35 19.39
CA LEU A 40 -25.41 24.05 18.56
C LEU A 40 -25.78 23.36 17.24
N ASP A 41 -25.22 22.20 16.90
CA ASP A 41 -25.66 21.42 15.75
C ASP A 41 -27.08 20.87 15.95
N TYR A 42 -27.81 20.72 14.86
CA TYR A 42 -29.03 19.91 14.81
C TYR A 42 -29.06 19.06 13.55
N TRP A 43 -29.76 17.93 13.63
CA TRP A 43 -29.97 17.06 12.49
C TRP A 43 -31.41 16.54 12.40
N PHE A 44 -31.94 16.50 11.18
CA PHE A 44 -33.16 15.80 10.84
C PHE A 44 -32.86 14.66 9.86
N LEU A 45 -33.08 13.43 10.31
CA LEU A 45 -32.93 12.19 9.51
C LEU A 45 -34.22 11.90 8.73
N HIS A 46 -34.10 11.17 7.62
CA HIS A 46 -35.22 10.64 6.83
C HIS A 46 -36.33 11.66 6.53
N VAL A 47 -35.95 12.89 6.20
CA VAL A 47 -36.87 13.98 5.86
C VAL A 47 -37.53 13.65 4.53
N PRO A 48 -38.87 13.50 4.46
CA PRO A 48 -39.55 13.19 3.20
C PRO A 48 -39.41 14.37 2.22
N VAL A 49 -38.81 14.12 1.05
CA VAL A 49 -38.60 15.12 -0.01
C VAL A 49 -38.65 14.51 -1.41
N SER A 50 -39.19 15.28 -2.35
CA SER A 50 -39.10 15.01 -3.80
C SER A 50 -38.01 15.86 -4.46
N ASP A 51 -37.59 15.46 -5.65
CA ASP A 51 -36.70 16.26 -6.50
C ASP A 51 -37.30 17.67 -6.74
N GLY A 52 -36.53 18.71 -6.45
CA GLY A 52 -36.99 20.10 -6.53
C GLY A 52 -37.72 20.65 -5.30
N SER A 53 -38.07 19.83 -4.30
CA SER A 53 -38.64 20.31 -3.03
C SER A 53 -37.73 21.34 -2.35
N VAL A 54 -38.28 22.33 -1.67
CA VAL A 54 -37.53 23.39 -1.00
C VAL A 54 -37.44 23.12 0.49
N VAL A 55 -36.21 22.97 1.00
CA VAL A 55 -35.92 22.78 2.43
C VAL A 55 -35.50 24.10 3.07
N GLN A 56 -36.10 24.40 4.22
CA GLN A 56 -35.69 25.49 5.11
C GLN A 56 -35.75 25.04 6.57
N THR A 57 -34.96 25.68 7.43
CA THR A 57 -35.11 25.58 8.88
C THR A 57 -35.48 26.94 9.46
N ARG A 58 -36.13 26.94 10.62
CA ARG A 58 -36.59 28.16 11.29
C ARG A 58 -36.28 28.14 12.78
N VAL A 59 -35.65 29.20 13.25
CA VAL A 59 -35.37 29.45 14.68
C VAL A 59 -36.13 30.72 15.07
N GLY A 60 -37.12 30.58 15.95
CA GLY A 60 -38.06 31.66 16.25
C GLY A 60 -38.77 32.18 14.99
N SER A 61 -38.49 33.43 14.62
CA SER A 61 -38.96 34.07 13.38
C SER A 61 -37.95 34.03 12.22
N ALA A 62 -36.68 33.70 12.47
CA ALA A 62 -35.63 33.68 11.46
C ALA A 62 -35.68 32.38 10.64
N LEU A 63 -35.58 32.49 9.32
CA LEU A 63 -35.50 31.37 8.37
C LEU A 63 -34.07 31.22 7.84
N SER A 64 -33.65 29.98 7.61
CA SER A 64 -32.49 29.68 6.77
C SER A 64 -32.73 30.11 5.31
N PRO A 65 -31.66 30.23 4.50
CA PRO A 65 -31.80 30.20 3.05
C PRO A 65 -32.63 29.00 2.59
N ALA A 66 -33.38 29.18 1.51
CA ALA A 66 -34.11 28.13 0.83
C ALA A 66 -33.15 27.26 0.02
N VAL A 67 -33.09 25.96 0.35
CA VAL A 67 -32.22 24.99 -0.33
C VAL A 67 -33.10 24.05 -1.18
N PRO A 68 -33.05 24.13 -2.52
CA PRO A 68 -33.79 23.20 -3.36
C PRO A 68 -33.13 21.81 -3.34
N VAL A 69 -33.96 20.76 -3.37
CA VAL A 69 -33.51 19.37 -3.40
C VAL A 69 -33.01 19.03 -4.80
N PRO A 70 -31.73 18.62 -4.97
CA PRO A 70 -31.24 18.18 -6.27
C PRO A 70 -31.90 16.86 -6.68
N ALA A 71 -31.92 16.59 -7.99
CA ALA A 71 -32.48 15.35 -8.51
C ALA A 71 -31.78 14.12 -7.92
N TYR A 72 -32.53 13.07 -7.61
CA TYR A 72 -31.94 11.83 -7.07
C TYR A 72 -31.12 11.11 -8.16
N ALA A 73 -29.80 11.07 -7.96
CA ALA A 73 -28.90 10.22 -8.73
C ALA A 73 -28.72 8.87 -7.99
N PRO A 74 -29.30 7.75 -8.48
CA PRO A 74 -29.03 6.44 -7.90
C PRO A 74 -27.56 6.07 -8.06
N ARG A 75 -26.97 5.47 -7.03
CA ARG A 75 -25.63 4.88 -7.13
C ARG A 75 -25.67 3.67 -8.09
N PRO A 76 -24.62 3.48 -8.92
CA PRO A 76 -24.56 2.34 -9.83
C PRO A 76 -24.54 1.02 -9.03
N VAL A 77 -25.17 -0.01 -9.60
CA VAL A 77 -25.00 -1.39 -9.13
C VAL A 77 -23.65 -1.88 -9.66
N GLY A 78 -22.82 -2.44 -8.78
CA GLY A 78 -21.52 -3.01 -9.17
C GLY A 78 -21.67 -4.24 -10.08
N PRO A 79 -20.59 -4.67 -10.75
CA PRO A 79 -20.64 -5.89 -11.56
C PRO A 79 -20.97 -7.13 -10.69
N PRO A 80 -21.46 -8.23 -11.29
CA PRO A 80 -21.74 -9.45 -10.55
C PRO A 80 -20.54 -9.94 -9.72
N GLY A 81 -20.78 -10.25 -8.45
CA GLY A 81 -19.76 -10.65 -7.47
C GLY A 81 -19.11 -9.51 -6.69
N PHE A 82 -19.11 -8.27 -7.20
CA PHE A 82 -18.48 -7.14 -6.53
C PHE A 82 -19.33 -6.57 -5.41
N VAL A 83 -18.65 -5.97 -4.42
CA VAL A 83 -19.27 -5.18 -3.36
C VAL A 83 -19.59 -3.78 -3.90
N TYR A 84 -20.82 -3.30 -3.68
CA TYR A 84 -21.23 -1.96 -4.07
C TYR A 84 -22.17 -1.33 -3.04
N ALA A 85 -22.30 0.00 -3.09
CA ALA A 85 -23.11 0.78 -2.17
C ALA A 85 -24.56 0.97 -2.70
N ARG A 86 -25.56 0.75 -1.85
CA ARG A 86 -26.97 1.12 -2.09
C ARG A 86 -27.52 1.85 -0.86
N GLY A 87 -27.55 3.18 -0.92
CA GLY A 87 -27.81 3.99 0.27
C GLY A 87 -26.75 3.69 1.32
N THR A 88 -27.19 3.41 2.55
CA THR A 88 -26.34 3.03 3.68
C THR A 88 -25.89 1.57 3.69
N SER A 89 -26.20 0.78 2.64
CA SER A 89 -25.88 -0.66 2.62
C SER A 89 -24.76 -1.05 1.65
N PHE A 90 -23.86 -1.91 2.11
CA PHE A 90 -23.04 -2.78 1.27
C PHE A 90 -23.88 -3.92 0.70
N MET A 91 -23.70 -4.16 -0.59
CA MET A 91 -24.46 -5.14 -1.36
C MET A 91 -23.52 -5.99 -2.21
N VAL A 92 -23.83 -7.27 -2.37
CA VAL A 92 -23.25 -8.15 -3.39
C VAL A 92 -24.41 -8.87 -4.09
N ASN A 93 -24.47 -8.84 -5.41
CA ASN A 93 -25.51 -9.51 -6.21
C ASN A 93 -26.96 -9.20 -5.74
N ASN A 94 -27.28 -7.93 -5.46
CA ASN A 94 -28.55 -7.47 -4.88
C ASN A 94 -28.87 -7.94 -3.45
N THR A 95 -28.00 -8.68 -2.78
CA THR A 95 -28.15 -9.11 -1.38
C THR A 95 -27.28 -8.25 -0.46
N PRO A 96 -27.78 -7.77 0.69
CA PRO A 96 -26.95 -7.09 1.68
C PRO A 96 -25.85 -8.02 2.21
N ILE A 97 -24.62 -7.52 2.36
CA ILE A 97 -23.50 -8.29 2.93
C ILE A 97 -23.12 -7.74 4.30
N GLN A 98 -22.70 -8.65 5.19
CA GLN A 98 -22.17 -8.36 6.51
C GLN A 98 -20.68 -8.72 6.52
N PHE A 99 -19.85 -7.79 6.94
CA PHE A 99 -18.41 -7.98 7.11
C PHE A 99 -18.03 -7.91 8.57
N PHE A 100 -17.32 -8.94 9.02
CA PHE A 100 -16.58 -8.92 10.27
C PHE A 100 -15.11 -9.15 9.95
N GLY A 101 -14.28 -8.19 10.35
CA GLY A 101 -12.91 -8.08 9.94
C GLY A 101 -11.90 -8.08 11.07
N VAL A 102 -10.65 -8.25 10.68
CA VAL A 102 -9.47 -8.08 11.52
C VAL A 102 -8.41 -7.26 10.78
N ASN A 103 -7.62 -6.51 11.53
CA ASN A 103 -6.57 -5.64 11.00
C ASN A 103 -5.19 -6.30 11.06
N GLU A 104 -4.49 -6.34 9.93
CA GLU A 104 -3.12 -6.86 9.80
C GLU A 104 -2.18 -5.80 9.23
N PRO A 105 -1.48 -5.04 10.09
CA PRO A 105 -0.57 -3.99 9.64
C PRO A 105 0.86 -4.46 9.32
N THR A 106 1.27 -5.70 9.64
CA THR A 106 2.69 -6.10 9.54
C THR A 106 2.99 -7.32 8.67
N ALA A 107 2.06 -8.25 8.45
CA ALA A 107 2.33 -9.48 7.69
C ALA A 107 2.87 -9.22 6.27
N PHE A 108 2.24 -8.32 5.51
CA PHE A 108 2.66 -8.02 4.14
C PHE A 108 3.98 -7.23 4.08
N PRO A 109 4.20 -6.17 4.88
CA PRO A 109 5.50 -5.53 4.98
C PRO A 109 6.64 -6.45 5.43
N TYR A 110 6.40 -7.35 6.39
CA TYR A 110 7.39 -8.37 6.76
C TYR A 110 7.65 -9.37 5.64
N ALA A 111 6.66 -9.70 4.81
CA ALA A 111 6.86 -10.53 3.62
C ALA A 111 7.67 -9.83 2.50
N LEU A 112 7.49 -8.51 2.30
CA LEU A 112 8.36 -7.69 1.43
C LEU A 112 9.81 -7.73 1.95
N ILE A 113 10.01 -7.55 3.26
CA ILE A 113 11.31 -7.62 3.92
C ILE A 113 11.92 -9.02 3.76
N ALA A 114 11.15 -10.07 4.01
CA ALA A 114 11.59 -11.46 3.96
C ALA A 114 11.98 -11.93 2.56
N SER A 115 11.32 -11.37 1.54
CA SER A 115 11.65 -11.55 0.11
C SER A 115 12.86 -10.72 -0.34
N GLY A 116 13.48 -9.95 0.57
CA GLY A 116 14.69 -9.16 0.32
C GLY A 116 14.46 -7.75 -0.22
N LEU A 117 13.21 -7.35 -0.49
CA LEU A 117 12.86 -6.12 -1.21
C LEU A 117 13.19 -4.83 -0.44
N TYR A 118 13.43 -4.93 0.87
CA TYR A 118 13.74 -3.80 1.75
C TYR A 118 15.24 -3.70 2.11
N GLY A 119 16.07 -4.65 1.63
CA GLY A 119 17.52 -4.65 1.85
C GLY A 119 17.97 -4.89 3.31
N TRP A 120 17.08 -5.35 4.19
CA TRP A 120 17.42 -5.61 5.59
C TRP A 120 18.32 -6.83 5.75
N ALA A 121 19.34 -6.72 6.61
CA ALA A 121 20.22 -7.84 6.92
C ALA A 121 19.44 -9.01 7.58
N ASN A 122 19.73 -10.23 7.14
CA ASN A 122 19.02 -11.45 7.55
C ASN A 122 17.51 -11.44 7.24
N ALA A 123 17.10 -10.73 6.17
CA ALA A 123 15.75 -10.67 5.60
C ALA A 123 14.90 -11.93 5.80
N SER A 124 15.36 -13.11 5.36
CA SER A 124 14.60 -14.36 5.41
C SER A 124 14.11 -14.78 6.81
N ARG A 125 14.67 -14.22 7.89
CA ARG A 125 14.15 -14.44 9.25
C ARG A 125 12.74 -13.89 9.45
N TYR A 126 12.29 -12.92 8.65
CA TYR A 126 11.00 -12.25 8.80
C TYR A 126 9.82 -13.02 8.19
N TRP A 127 10.09 -14.16 7.52
CA TRP A 127 9.01 -15.05 7.07
C TRP A 127 8.18 -15.56 8.25
N GLY A 128 6.87 -15.28 8.19
CA GLY A 128 5.90 -15.65 9.21
C GLY A 128 5.58 -14.56 10.23
N GLU A 129 6.39 -13.52 10.36
CA GLU A 129 6.16 -12.42 11.33
C GLU A 129 4.91 -11.61 10.94
N ASN A 130 4.02 -11.36 11.89
CA ASN A 130 2.73 -10.68 11.68
C ASN A 130 2.14 -10.16 13.01
N ARG A 131 0.91 -9.60 13.01
CA ARG A 131 0.28 -9.06 14.23
C ARG A 131 -0.98 -9.82 14.69
N LEU A 132 -1.39 -10.89 13.99
CA LEU A 132 -2.64 -11.61 14.32
C LEU A 132 -2.45 -13.09 14.70
N PHE A 133 -1.59 -13.87 14.05
CA PHE A 133 -1.61 -15.33 14.14
C PHE A 133 -0.22 -15.97 14.38
N PRO A 134 -0.10 -16.98 15.26
CA PRO A 134 -1.18 -17.60 16.05
C PRO A 134 -1.69 -16.76 17.22
N SER A 135 -0.93 -15.75 17.66
CA SER A 135 -1.04 -15.20 19.02
C SER A 135 -1.13 -13.69 19.17
N GLY A 136 -1.32 -12.96 18.07
CA GLY A 136 -1.50 -11.51 18.10
C GLY A 136 -0.19 -10.73 17.95
N PRO A 137 0.08 -9.72 18.79
CA PRO A 137 1.26 -8.89 18.66
C PRO A 137 2.56 -9.68 18.65
N ASP A 138 3.48 -9.31 17.75
CA ASP A 138 4.76 -9.98 17.55
C ASP A 138 4.64 -11.50 17.32
N ALA A 139 3.50 -11.95 16.77
CA ALA A 139 3.25 -13.35 16.47
C ALA A 139 3.95 -13.79 15.19
N ARG A 140 4.27 -15.08 15.16
CA ARG A 140 4.97 -15.69 14.03
C ARG A 140 4.37 -17.03 13.63
N ILE A 141 4.02 -17.15 12.36
CA ILE A 141 3.74 -18.44 11.73
C ILE A 141 5.06 -19.18 11.49
N ALA A 142 5.26 -20.31 12.16
CA ALA A 142 6.47 -21.12 12.01
C ALA A 142 6.49 -21.91 10.68
N ASN A 143 7.69 -22.30 10.24
CA ASN A 143 7.93 -23.17 9.08
C ASN A 143 7.33 -22.68 7.75
N VAL A 144 7.36 -21.36 7.53
CA VAL A 144 7.07 -20.74 6.23
C VAL A 144 8.32 -20.04 5.71
N SER A 145 8.54 -20.10 4.40
CA SER A 145 9.75 -19.60 3.73
C SER A 145 9.49 -18.92 2.38
N SER A 146 8.22 -18.85 1.96
CA SER A 146 7.78 -18.20 0.72
C SER A 146 6.40 -17.55 0.87
N ALA A 147 6.02 -16.73 -0.12
CA ALA A 147 4.72 -16.06 -0.17
C ALA A 147 3.54 -17.05 -0.11
N ASP A 148 3.61 -18.16 -0.86
CA ASP A 148 2.55 -19.16 -0.86
C ASP A 148 2.46 -19.86 0.50
N GLU A 149 3.59 -20.25 1.11
CA GLU A 149 3.58 -20.89 2.43
C GLU A 149 3.02 -19.99 3.52
N LEU A 150 3.41 -18.71 3.52
CA LEU A 150 2.91 -17.69 4.44
C LEU A 150 1.39 -17.55 4.33
N TRP A 151 0.88 -17.16 3.16
CA TRP A 151 -0.55 -16.86 3.01
C TRP A 151 -1.42 -18.10 3.12
N ARG A 152 -0.96 -19.26 2.62
CA ARG A 152 -1.63 -20.55 2.81
C ARG A 152 -1.78 -20.93 4.28
N ALA A 153 -0.78 -20.63 5.12
CA ALA A 153 -0.89 -20.86 6.56
C ALA A 153 -1.74 -19.79 7.25
N TYR A 154 -1.54 -18.52 6.91
CA TYR A 154 -2.23 -17.36 7.49
C TYR A 154 -3.76 -17.48 7.36
N PHE A 155 -4.27 -17.67 6.14
CA PHE A 155 -5.71 -17.78 5.93
C PHE A 155 -6.34 -19.06 6.50
N ARG A 156 -5.55 -20.08 6.89
CA ARG A 156 -6.08 -21.22 7.65
C ARG A 156 -6.40 -20.88 9.10
N TYR A 157 -5.78 -19.85 9.69
CA TYR A 157 -6.22 -19.31 10.98
C TYR A 157 -7.57 -18.61 10.83
N LEU A 158 -7.78 -17.84 9.76
CA LEU A 158 -9.10 -17.26 9.48
C LEU A 158 -10.16 -18.34 9.23
N LEU A 159 -9.85 -19.40 8.46
CA LEU A 159 -10.73 -20.58 8.33
C LEU A 159 -11.03 -21.25 9.69
N HIS A 160 -10.05 -21.32 10.61
CA HIS A 160 -10.27 -21.83 11.96
C HIS A 160 -11.30 -20.98 12.70
N TYR A 161 -11.08 -19.66 12.75
CA TYR A 161 -11.97 -18.73 13.44
C TYR A 161 -13.36 -18.60 12.77
N GLN A 162 -13.48 -18.85 11.46
CA GLN A 162 -14.77 -19.06 10.79
C GLN A 162 -15.48 -20.33 11.30
N ASN A 163 -14.76 -21.44 11.46
CA ASN A 163 -15.34 -22.72 11.90
C ASN A 163 -15.78 -22.72 13.38
N VAL A 164 -15.15 -21.92 14.25
CA VAL A 164 -15.54 -21.79 15.67
C VAL A 164 -16.49 -20.62 15.95
N SER A 165 -16.70 -19.72 14.98
CA SER A 165 -17.67 -18.61 15.10
C SER A 165 -19.12 -19.10 15.29
N SER A 166 -19.91 -18.32 16.03
CA SER A 166 -21.29 -18.64 16.44
C SER A 166 -22.23 -17.42 16.29
N GLU A 167 -22.53 -17.09 15.02
CA GLU A 167 -23.47 -16.02 14.65
C GLU A 167 -24.82 -16.18 15.38
N PRO A 168 -25.43 -15.09 15.91
CA PRO A 168 -25.09 -13.68 15.68
C PRO A 168 -24.11 -13.06 16.68
N PHE A 169 -23.83 -13.73 17.80
CA PHE A 169 -23.07 -13.17 18.92
C PHE A 169 -21.55 -13.16 18.68
N ASP A 170 -21.12 -14.15 17.92
CA ASP A 170 -19.73 -14.43 17.57
C ASP A 170 -19.60 -14.36 16.04
N PRO A 171 -19.31 -13.17 15.49
CA PRO A 171 -19.44 -12.92 14.06
C PRO A 171 -18.34 -13.61 13.26
N SER A 172 -18.66 -14.21 12.11
CA SER A 172 -17.68 -15.00 11.35
C SER A 172 -16.66 -14.11 10.60
N PRO A 173 -15.34 -14.29 10.79
CA PRO A 173 -14.34 -13.41 10.17
C PRO A 173 -14.21 -13.67 8.68
N ASN A 174 -14.75 -12.76 7.88
CA ASN A 174 -14.83 -12.82 6.43
C ASN A 174 -14.21 -11.61 5.74
N LEU A 175 -13.54 -10.72 6.50
CA LEU A 175 -12.80 -9.58 6.00
C LEU A 175 -11.40 -9.53 6.64
N LEU A 176 -10.40 -9.11 5.87
CA LEU A 176 -9.06 -8.79 6.35
C LEU A 176 -8.68 -7.40 5.84
N ARG A 177 -8.57 -6.43 6.76
CA ARG A 177 -8.01 -5.11 6.46
C ARG A 177 -6.49 -5.20 6.63
N ILE A 178 -5.74 -4.95 5.55
CA ILE A 178 -4.32 -5.32 5.50
C ILE A 178 -3.48 -4.21 4.86
N TRP A 179 -2.35 -3.90 5.49
CA TRP A 179 -1.48 -2.82 5.07
C TRP A 179 -0.54 -3.29 3.97
N ILE A 180 -0.70 -2.70 2.79
CA ILE A 180 0.15 -2.95 1.62
C ILE A 180 1.18 -1.82 1.45
N VAL A 181 0.78 -0.60 1.82
CA VAL A 181 1.63 0.61 1.81
C VAL A 181 1.52 1.26 3.18
N ASP A 182 2.59 1.16 3.98
CA ASP A 182 2.62 1.55 5.39
C ASP A 182 3.89 2.34 5.73
N GLU A 183 3.79 3.30 6.64
CA GLU A 183 4.93 4.16 7.02
C GLU A 183 5.79 3.60 8.16
N ASN A 184 5.29 2.68 8.99
CA ASN A 184 6.14 2.00 10.00
C ASN A 184 7.24 1.16 9.32
N PHE A 185 7.03 0.80 8.06
CA PHE A 185 8.02 0.17 7.18
C PHE A 185 8.55 1.13 6.08
N GLY A 186 7.84 2.22 5.80
CA GLY A 186 8.20 3.30 4.87
C GLY A 186 7.48 3.20 3.53
N MET A 187 6.59 4.15 3.22
CA MET A 187 5.76 4.13 1.99
C MET A 187 6.60 4.28 0.71
N GLU A 188 7.69 5.06 0.75
CA GLU A 188 8.66 5.17 -0.35
C GLU A 188 9.39 3.83 -0.62
N GLN A 189 9.55 2.97 0.40
CA GLN A 189 10.15 1.65 0.24
C GLN A 189 9.19 0.67 -0.44
N ALA A 190 7.88 0.76 -0.17
CA ALA A 190 6.86 0.00 -0.89
C ALA A 190 6.85 0.35 -2.40
N TYR A 191 6.99 1.64 -2.73
CA TYR A 191 7.16 2.07 -4.14
C TYR A 191 8.40 1.47 -4.78
N ARG A 192 9.55 1.45 -4.09
CA ARG A 192 10.80 0.90 -4.63
C ARG A 192 10.75 -0.61 -4.79
N ALA A 193 10.19 -1.31 -3.80
CA ALA A 193 9.94 -2.75 -3.88
C ALA A 193 9.14 -3.10 -5.15
N TRP A 194 8.05 -2.38 -5.42
CA TRP A 194 7.30 -2.56 -6.65
C TRP A 194 8.05 -2.10 -7.91
N ARG A 195 8.73 -0.95 -7.89
CA ARG A 195 9.34 -0.36 -9.10
C ARG A 195 10.55 -1.15 -9.58
N ASP A 196 11.40 -1.55 -8.65
CA ASP A 196 12.70 -2.17 -8.92
C ASP A 196 12.58 -3.70 -9.01
N HIS A 197 11.59 -4.28 -8.31
CA HIS A 197 11.29 -5.72 -8.24
C HIS A 197 9.79 -6.02 -8.43
N PRO A 198 9.20 -5.64 -9.59
CA PRO A 198 7.76 -5.69 -9.79
C PRO A 198 7.19 -7.09 -9.73
N ALA A 199 7.93 -8.09 -10.21
CA ALA A 199 7.43 -9.46 -10.26
C ALA A 199 7.32 -10.05 -8.85
N GLU A 200 8.35 -9.86 -8.02
CA GLU A 200 8.38 -10.25 -6.61
C GLU A 200 7.28 -9.57 -5.79
N PHE A 201 7.07 -8.26 -5.98
CA PHE A 201 6.01 -7.51 -5.33
C PHE A 201 4.62 -8.06 -5.70
N TRP A 202 4.38 -8.35 -6.98
CA TRP A 202 3.13 -8.95 -7.42
C TRP A 202 2.98 -10.40 -6.97
N GLY A 203 4.04 -11.22 -6.97
CA GLY A 203 4.01 -12.59 -6.47
C GLY A 203 3.57 -12.67 -5.00
N LEU A 204 4.00 -11.70 -4.17
CA LEU A 204 3.53 -11.57 -2.78
C LEU A 204 2.04 -11.22 -2.69
N LEU A 205 1.56 -10.25 -3.48
CA LEU A 205 0.21 -9.71 -3.39
C LEU A 205 -0.83 -10.62 -4.09
N ASP A 206 -0.48 -11.23 -5.21
CA ASP A 206 -1.30 -12.24 -5.89
C ASP A 206 -1.54 -13.46 -4.99
N ARG A 207 -0.52 -13.90 -4.23
CA ARG A 207 -0.65 -15.01 -3.28
C ARG A 207 -1.53 -14.64 -2.08
N LEU A 208 -1.47 -13.40 -1.58
CA LEU A 208 -2.41 -12.88 -0.58
C LEU A 208 -3.85 -12.97 -1.10
N VAL A 209 -4.11 -12.36 -2.27
CA VAL A 209 -5.44 -12.31 -2.90
C VAL A 209 -5.98 -13.71 -3.21
N TYR A 210 -5.14 -14.61 -3.72
CA TYR A 210 -5.52 -15.98 -4.02
C TYR A 210 -5.91 -16.78 -2.76
N TRP A 211 -5.11 -16.72 -1.68
CA TRP A 211 -5.45 -17.46 -0.47
C TRP A 211 -6.63 -16.84 0.32
N ALA A 212 -6.87 -15.53 0.16
CA ALA A 212 -8.09 -14.86 0.62
C ALA A 212 -9.35 -15.43 -0.08
N ASP A 213 -9.35 -15.51 -1.42
CA ASP A 213 -10.44 -16.13 -2.20
C ASP A 213 -10.71 -17.58 -1.72
N ARG A 214 -9.65 -18.36 -1.56
CA ARG A 214 -9.74 -19.75 -1.09
C ARG A 214 -10.33 -19.92 0.31
N ALA A 215 -10.17 -18.91 1.18
CA ALA A 215 -10.78 -18.86 2.51
C ALA A 215 -12.13 -18.13 2.55
N GLY A 216 -12.64 -17.65 1.41
CA GLY A 216 -13.87 -16.84 1.36
C GLY A 216 -13.75 -15.48 2.07
N VAL A 217 -12.52 -15.00 2.26
CA VAL A 217 -12.20 -13.74 2.94
C VAL A 217 -12.07 -12.63 1.91
N TYR A 218 -12.76 -11.51 2.15
CA TYR A 218 -12.57 -10.28 1.40
C TYR A 218 -11.39 -9.49 1.95
N LEU A 219 -10.71 -8.75 1.08
CA LEU A 219 -9.62 -7.86 1.45
C LEU A 219 -10.09 -6.41 1.45
N VAL A 220 -9.58 -5.65 2.41
CA VAL A 220 -9.55 -4.18 2.36
C VAL A 220 -8.08 -3.74 2.46
N PRO A 221 -7.39 -3.61 1.31
CA PRO A 221 -6.00 -3.16 1.32
C PRO A 221 -5.92 -1.69 1.72
N VAL A 222 -5.09 -1.42 2.72
CA VAL A 222 -4.68 -0.08 3.16
C VAL A 222 -3.49 0.34 2.31
N LEU A 223 -3.69 1.41 1.53
CA LEU A 223 -2.76 1.88 0.48
C LEU A 223 -2.06 3.20 0.82
N GLY A 224 -2.06 3.61 2.08
CA GLY A 224 -1.29 4.72 2.64
C GLY A 224 -1.49 4.77 4.16
N HIS A 225 -0.61 5.45 4.88
CA HIS A 225 -0.66 5.54 6.34
C HIS A 225 -0.29 6.94 6.84
N MET A 226 -0.70 7.30 8.06
CA MET A 226 -0.21 8.51 8.71
C MET A 226 1.33 8.52 8.74
N ASP A 227 1.88 9.68 8.42
CA ASP A 227 3.32 9.89 8.46
C ASP A 227 3.82 10.01 9.91
N VAL A 228 4.72 9.10 10.31
CA VAL A 228 5.22 9.02 11.69
C VAL A 228 6.35 10.02 11.96
N ASP A 229 7.02 10.51 10.90
CA ASP A 229 8.25 11.34 10.96
C ASP A 229 8.04 12.77 10.39
N ARG A 230 6.78 13.21 10.28
CA ARG A 230 6.36 14.53 9.77
C ARG A 230 6.70 14.79 8.30
N ASP A 231 7.06 13.80 7.49
CA ASP A 231 7.41 14.00 6.07
C ASP A 231 6.18 14.13 5.17
N ASN A 232 5.45 15.22 5.40
CA ASN A 232 4.23 15.60 4.71
C ASN A 232 4.40 15.82 3.19
N ALA A 233 5.60 15.59 2.64
CA ALA A 233 5.85 15.35 1.22
C ALA A 233 5.04 14.19 0.62
N MET A 234 4.48 13.29 1.46
CA MET A 234 3.50 12.29 1.01
C MET A 234 2.07 12.85 0.85
N TYR A 235 1.74 14.01 1.41
CA TYR A 235 0.46 14.69 1.19
C TYR A 235 0.55 15.78 0.10
N ASP A 236 1.72 16.43 -0.07
CA ASP A 236 1.93 17.53 -1.02
C ASP A 236 1.85 17.07 -2.50
N PRO A 237 0.85 17.49 -3.30
CA PRO A 237 0.72 17.07 -4.70
C PRO A 237 1.84 17.52 -5.64
N SER A 238 2.70 18.46 -5.21
CA SER A 238 3.88 18.90 -5.95
C SER A 238 5.13 18.06 -5.65
N SER A 239 5.08 17.24 -4.61
CA SER A 239 6.18 16.39 -4.17
C SER A 239 6.42 15.20 -5.12
N PRO A 240 7.69 14.89 -5.44
CA PRO A 240 8.04 13.63 -6.09
C PRO A 240 7.64 12.37 -5.30
N MET A 241 7.49 12.46 -3.96
CA MET A 241 7.05 11.34 -3.12
C MET A 241 5.56 11.06 -3.31
N TYR A 242 4.69 12.08 -3.19
CA TYR A 242 3.28 11.98 -3.55
C TYR A 242 3.07 11.40 -4.96
N ALA A 243 3.85 11.88 -5.95
CA ALA A 243 3.74 11.40 -7.32
C ALA A 243 4.08 9.92 -7.47
N ARG A 244 5.10 9.41 -6.75
CA ARG A 244 5.48 8.00 -6.73
C ARG A 244 4.48 7.14 -5.97
N HIS A 245 4.06 7.56 -4.79
CA HIS A 245 3.00 6.94 -4.01
C HIS A 245 1.74 6.73 -4.84
N LEU A 246 1.23 7.80 -5.46
CA LEU A 246 0.05 7.75 -6.31
C LEU A 246 0.23 6.84 -7.54
N ASP A 247 1.45 6.69 -8.08
CA ASP A 247 1.73 5.76 -9.19
C ASP A 247 1.68 4.30 -8.73
N LEU A 248 2.22 3.97 -7.54
CA LEU A 248 2.06 2.65 -6.91
C LEU A 248 0.58 2.34 -6.63
N VAL A 249 -0.13 3.25 -5.98
CA VAL A 249 -1.56 3.07 -5.64
C VAL A 249 -2.37 2.81 -6.91
N ARG A 250 -2.16 3.59 -7.98
CA ARG A 250 -2.81 3.37 -9.28
C ARG A 250 -2.49 2.02 -9.89
N ALA A 251 -1.24 1.57 -9.81
CA ALA A 251 -0.84 0.26 -10.32
C ALA A 251 -1.50 -0.89 -9.54
N ILE A 252 -1.59 -0.79 -8.21
CA ILE A 252 -2.27 -1.78 -7.36
C ILE A 252 -3.77 -1.83 -7.70
N VAL A 253 -4.49 -0.70 -7.64
CA VAL A 253 -5.95 -0.74 -7.83
C VAL A 253 -6.38 -1.08 -9.25
N ALA A 254 -5.52 -0.81 -10.25
CA ALA A 254 -5.74 -1.21 -11.64
C ALA A 254 -5.48 -2.71 -11.88
N ARG A 255 -4.50 -3.32 -11.18
CA ARG A 255 -4.20 -4.75 -11.31
C ARG A 255 -5.37 -5.62 -10.87
N TYR A 256 -6.12 -5.18 -9.86
CA TYR A 256 -7.18 -5.97 -9.22
C TYR A 256 -8.60 -5.43 -9.48
N ASP A 257 -8.80 -4.51 -10.44
CA ASP A 257 -10.15 -3.98 -10.73
C ASP A 257 -11.13 -5.05 -11.24
N ASP A 258 -10.63 -6.17 -11.76
CA ASP A 258 -11.42 -7.34 -12.17
C ASP A 258 -11.63 -8.39 -11.05
N ASN A 259 -11.11 -8.14 -9.84
CA ASN A 259 -11.10 -9.10 -8.74
C ASN A 259 -12.12 -8.76 -7.62
N PRO A 260 -13.28 -9.44 -7.55
CA PRO A 260 -14.34 -9.14 -6.57
C PRO A 260 -13.99 -9.51 -5.12
N ARG A 261 -12.78 -10.00 -4.82
CA ARG A 261 -12.33 -10.23 -3.43
C ARG A 261 -11.76 -9.01 -2.77
N ILE A 262 -11.43 -7.96 -3.51
CA ILE A 262 -11.26 -6.65 -2.89
C ILE A 262 -12.68 -6.12 -2.59
N ALA A 263 -13.03 -5.94 -1.31
CA ALA A 263 -14.33 -5.38 -0.96
C ALA A 263 -14.39 -3.87 -1.21
N MET A 264 -13.31 -3.18 -0.84
CA MET A 264 -13.10 -1.75 -1.05
C MET A 264 -11.62 -1.43 -0.90
N TRP A 265 -11.21 -0.25 -1.35
CA TRP A 265 -9.87 0.26 -1.10
C TRP A 265 -9.90 1.29 0.02
N ASP A 266 -9.10 1.06 1.05
CA ASP A 266 -8.79 2.08 2.05
C ASP A 266 -7.54 2.82 1.58
N LEU A 267 -7.74 4.00 0.99
CA LEU A 267 -6.66 4.68 0.29
C LEU A 267 -5.67 5.39 1.22
N TRP A 268 -6.00 5.52 2.51
CA TRP A 268 -5.14 6.11 3.53
C TRP A 268 -5.64 5.83 4.95
N ASN A 269 -4.79 5.26 5.80
CA ASN A 269 -5.04 5.14 7.24
C ASN A 269 -4.66 6.42 7.98
N GLU A 270 -5.63 7.06 8.64
CA GLU A 270 -5.41 8.15 9.61
C GLU A 270 -4.67 9.38 9.06
N ALA A 271 -4.95 9.80 7.83
CA ALA A 271 -4.39 11.01 7.24
C ALA A 271 -4.57 12.29 8.09
N ASP A 272 -5.48 12.23 9.07
CA ASP A 272 -5.79 13.27 10.04
C ASP A 272 -4.90 13.29 11.31
N VAL A 273 -4.27 12.17 11.65
CA VAL A 273 -3.55 12.02 12.92
C VAL A 273 -2.11 12.54 12.82
N ASN A 274 -1.63 13.19 13.89
CA ASN A 274 -0.25 13.70 14.10
C ASN A 274 0.31 14.70 13.05
N ASN A 275 -0.51 15.17 12.10
CA ASN A 275 -0.07 16.02 10.98
C ASN A 275 -0.57 17.49 11.06
N ASP A 276 -0.92 17.95 12.26
CA ASP A 276 -1.54 19.25 12.54
C ASP A 276 -0.77 20.45 11.96
N ALA A 277 0.57 20.43 12.05
CA ALA A 277 1.40 21.55 11.60
C ALA A 277 1.35 21.73 10.07
N TYR A 278 1.34 20.63 9.32
CA TYR A 278 1.19 20.65 7.87
C TYR A 278 -0.22 21.04 7.48
N TRP A 279 -1.24 20.40 8.06
CA TRP A 279 -2.61 20.72 7.73
C TRP A 279 -2.95 22.17 8.04
N THR A 280 -2.44 22.76 9.14
CA THR A 280 -2.53 24.20 9.41
C THR A 280 -1.99 25.04 8.24
N ALA A 281 -0.81 24.71 7.71
CA ALA A 281 -0.20 25.41 6.58
C ALA A 281 -0.97 25.18 5.25
N ALA A 282 -1.61 24.02 5.09
CA ALA A 282 -2.42 23.67 3.93
C ALA A 282 -3.86 24.24 3.93
N GLY A 283 -4.25 25.01 4.96
CA GLY A 283 -5.59 25.59 5.09
C GLY A 283 -6.55 24.80 6.00
N GLY A 284 -5.99 23.97 6.89
CA GLY A 284 -6.69 23.16 7.88
C GLY A 284 -7.71 22.21 7.28
N ILE A 285 -8.85 22.12 7.95
CA ILE A 285 -10.07 21.41 7.56
C ILE A 285 -10.41 21.49 6.05
N ALA A 286 -10.26 22.67 5.45
CA ALA A 286 -10.58 22.89 4.03
C ALA A 286 -9.49 22.35 3.10
N GLY A 287 -8.22 22.48 3.49
CA GLY A 287 -7.08 21.89 2.79
C GLY A 287 -7.15 20.37 2.74
N TYR A 288 -7.46 19.74 3.88
CA TYR A 288 -7.67 18.30 3.99
C TYR A 288 -8.77 17.78 3.05
N ARG A 289 -9.97 18.36 3.12
CA ARG A 289 -11.09 17.94 2.24
C ARG A 289 -10.76 18.12 0.76
N ALA A 290 -10.07 19.20 0.40
CA ALA A 290 -9.66 19.45 -0.99
C ALA A 290 -8.60 18.44 -1.48
N TRP A 291 -7.63 18.10 -0.63
CA TRP A 291 -6.64 17.05 -0.90
C TRP A 291 -7.31 15.69 -1.06
N ALA A 292 -8.13 15.28 -0.09
CA ALA A 292 -8.79 13.98 -0.07
C ALA A 292 -9.71 13.77 -1.27
N ALA A 293 -10.55 14.76 -1.59
CA ALA A 293 -11.43 14.72 -2.76
C ALA A 293 -10.65 14.62 -4.08
N ARG A 294 -9.53 15.34 -4.19
CA ARG A 294 -8.63 15.23 -5.35
C ARG A 294 -8.00 13.84 -5.45
N TYR A 295 -7.51 13.30 -4.33
CA TYR A 295 -6.86 11.99 -4.26
C TYR A 295 -7.81 10.85 -4.61
N LEU A 296 -9.02 10.83 -4.03
CA LEU A 296 -10.11 9.91 -4.39
C LEU A 296 -10.40 9.94 -5.91
N ALA A 297 -10.57 11.13 -6.50
CA ALA A 297 -10.80 11.28 -7.93
C ALA A 297 -9.60 10.85 -8.80
N ASP A 298 -8.37 11.04 -8.32
CA ASP A 298 -7.13 10.65 -9.01
C ASP A 298 -6.90 9.13 -9.01
N VAL A 299 -7.55 8.38 -8.10
CA VAL A 299 -7.50 6.92 -7.99
C VAL A 299 -8.72 6.23 -8.62
N LYS A 300 -9.96 6.72 -8.38
CA LYS A 300 -11.21 6.04 -8.79
C LYS A 300 -11.26 5.60 -10.25
N ARG A 301 -10.69 6.40 -11.16
CA ARG A 301 -10.66 6.08 -12.61
C ARG A 301 -9.88 4.82 -12.98
N TYR A 302 -9.07 4.29 -12.06
CA TYR A 302 -8.31 3.04 -12.20
C TYR A 302 -8.97 1.85 -11.49
N SER A 303 -9.98 2.08 -10.67
CA SER A 303 -10.76 1.02 -10.00
C SER A 303 -12.26 1.33 -10.01
N PRO A 304 -12.89 1.43 -11.20
CA PRO A 304 -14.31 1.74 -11.33
C PRO A 304 -15.23 0.74 -10.62
N ASN A 305 -14.82 -0.52 -10.46
CA ASN A 305 -15.67 -1.58 -9.89
C ASN A 305 -15.66 -1.62 -8.35
N HIS A 306 -14.70 -0.96 -7.71
CA HIS A 306 -14.47 -1.01 -6.27
C HIS A 306 -14.90 0.26 -5.55
N LEU A 307 -15.40 0.13 -4.33
CA LEU A 307 -15.69 1.25 -3.44
C LEU A 307 -14.39 1.86 -2.91
N LEU A 308 -14.37 3.19 -2.70
CA LEU A 308 -13.26 3.90 -2.07
C LEU A 308 -13.62 4.47 -0.69
N THR A 309 -12.67 4.37 0.24
CA THR A 309 -12.71 4.99 1.57
C THR A 309 -11.33 5.55 1.97
N LEU A 310 -11.31 6.26 3.10
CA LEU A 310 -10.13 6.76 3.80
C LEU A 310 -10.36 6.50 5.29
N GLY A 311 -9.53 5.69 5.95
CA GLY A 311 -9.54 5.54 7.40
C GLY A 311 -9.24 6.87 8.10
N THR A 312 -10.06 7.25 9.09
CA THR A 312 -9.86 8.49 9.87
C THR A 312 -9.92 8.20 11.36
N GLY A 313 -8.86 8.56 12.07
CA GLY A 313 -8.78 8.41 13.53
C GLY A 313 -9.76 9.36 14.25
N GLY A 314 -10.21 10.41 13.57
CA GLY A 314 -11.08 11.43 14.15
C GLY A 314 -10.30 12.25 15.17
N TRP A 315 -9.23 12.90 14.72
CA TRP A 315 -8.37 13.70 15.58
C TRP A 315 -9.03 15.02 16.05
N THR A 316 -9.41 15.08 17.33
CA THR A 316 -10.21 16.19 17.89
C THR A 316 -9.50 17.54 17.95
N LEU A 317 -8.17 17.55 17.85
CA LEU A 317 -7.35 18.77 17.85
C LEU A 317 -7.01 19.27 16.44
N PHE A 318 -7.51 18.61 15.40
CA PHE A 318 -7.15 18.91 14.02
C PHE A 318 -7.42 20.38 13.63
N PRO A 319 -6.52 21.04 12.87
CA PRO A 319 -6.62 22.47 12.60
C PRO A 319 -7.92 22.89 11.91
N GLY A 320 -8.77 23.61 12.66
CA GLY A 320 -10.06 24.10 12.18
C GLY A 320 -11.19 23.08 12.22
N ALA A 321 -11.00 21.91 12.83
CA ALA A 321 -12.11 21.01 13.13
C ALA A 321 -13.15 21.71 14.06
N PRO A 322 -14.45 21.47 13.84
CA PRO A 322 -15.49 22.02 14.70
C PRO A 322 -15.52 21.30 16.06
N GLY A 323 -16.21 21.89 17.03
CA GLY A 323 -16.47 21.22 18.30
C GLY A 323 -17.26 19.93 18.11
N PHE A 324 -16.94 18.92 18.92
CA PHE A 324 -17.51 17.57 18.91
C PHE A 324 -19.03 17.55 18.70
N GLY A 325 -19.49 16.84 17.66
CA GLY A 325 -20.87 16.90 17.18
C GLY A 325 -21.05 16.41 15.75
N TRP A 326 -22.18 16.74 15.15
CA TRP A 326 -22.53 16.28 13.79
C TRP A 326 -21.60 16.87 12.73
N SER A 327 -21.33 18.17 12.82
CA SER A 327 -20.37 18.87 11.96
C SER A 327 -18.96 18.27 12.02
N TYR A 328 -18.57 17.73 13.18
CA TYR A 328 -17.29 17.08 13.40
C TYR A 328 -17.13 15.78 12.60
N HIS A 329 -18.12 14.89 12.64
CA HIS A 329 -18.06 13.66 11.85
C HIS A 329 -18.19 13.93 10.34
N PHE A 330 -19.03 14.90 9.96
CA PHE A 330 -19.26 15.26 8.57
C PHE A 330 -18.04 15.91 7.91
N PHE A 331 -17.16 16.55 8.69
CA PHE A 331 -15.85 16.97 8.20
C PHE A 331 -15.06 15.78 7.62
N TRP A 332 -14.94 14.70 8.37
CA TRP A 332 -14.19 13.51 7.97
C TRP A 332 -14.85 12.74 6.83
N ASN A 333 -16.18 12.64 6.83
CA ASN A 333 -16.88 11.69 5.97
C ASN A 333 -17.67 12.26 4.78
N GLU A 334 -18.01 13.55 4.77
CA GLU A 334 -18.69 14.20 3.62
C GLU A 334 -17.67 14.65 2.54
N ILE A 335 -16.75 13.79 2.14
CA ILE A 335 -15.69 14.12 1.17
C ILE A 335 -16.17 13.79 -0.26
N PRO A 336 -16.14 14.74 -1.22
CA PRO A 336 -16.50 14.46 -2.60
C PRO A 336 -15.68 13.31 -3.21
N GLY A 337 -16.37 12.29 -3.72
CA GLY A 337 -15.74 11.08 -4.27
C GLY A 337 -15.56 9.94 -3.25
N MET A 338 -15.85 10.15 -1.96
CA MET A 338 -15.87 9.08 -0.97
C MET A 338 -17.15 8.26 -1.09
N GLU A 339 -17.02 6.94 -1.16
CA GLU A 339 -18.14 6.04 -1.42
C GLU A 339 -18.59 5.29 -0.17
N VAL A 340 -17.71 5.16 0.83
CA VAL A 340 -17.91 4.53 2.13
C VAL A 340 -17.43 5.49 3.21
N SER A 341 -18.23 5.75 4.24
CA SER A 341 -17.77 6.50 5.41
C SER A 341 -16.95 5.60 6.34
N SER A 342 -15.87 6.13 6.92
CA SER A 342 -14.99 5.38 7.82
C SER A 342 -14.73 6.14 9.12
N HIS A 343 -14.41 5.39 10.16
CA HIS A 343 -13.92 5.87 11.44
C HIS A 343 -13.16 4.75 12.16
N HIS A 344 -12.36 5.12 13.15
CA HIS A 344 -11.67 4.21 14.08
C HIS A 344 -12.05 4.53 15.52
N ASN A 345 -12.46 3.53 16.29
CA ASN A 345 -12.95 3.67 17.65
C ASN A 345 -12.08 2.95 18.67
N TYR A 346 -11.46 3.75 19.54
CA TYR A 346 -10.69 3.27 20.68
C TYR A 346 -11.24 3.87 21.98
N ALA A 347 -11.70 3.01 22.89
CA ALA A 347 -12.27 3.43 24.16
C ALA A 347 -11.98 2.42 25.28
N THR A 348 -12.04 2.89 26.53
CA THR A 348 -11.83 2.10 27.75
C THR A 348 -13.14 1.80 28.49
N SER A 349 -14.28 2.20 27.93
CA SER A 349 -15.59 2.13 28.59
C SER A 349 -16.71 1.85 27.59
N GLU A 350 -17.63 0.98 27.99
CA GLU A 350 -18.86 0.65 27.28
C GLU A 350 -19.89 1.78 27.44
N ASP A 351 -19.89 2.72 26.49
CA ASP A 351 -20.88 3.80 26.41
C ASP A 351 -21.63 3.73 25.07
N ALA A 352 -22.94 3.48 25.12
CA ALA A 352 -23.82 3.34 23.95
C ALA A 352 -23.72 4.53 22.98
N TYR A 353 -23.39 5.72 23.49
CA TYR A 353 -23.07 6.90 22.70
C TYR A 353 -22.08 6.64 21.55
N LEU A 354 -21.08 5.77 21.75
CA LEU A 354 -20.08 5.40 20.73
C LEU A 354 -20.70 4.75 19.49
N ILE A 355 -21.83 4.07 19.65
CA ILE A 355 -22.56 3.41 18.57
C ILE A 355 -23.72 4.29 18.11
N ASP A 356 -24.55 4.78 19.04
CA ASP A 356 -25.79 5.49 18.73
C ASP A 356 -25.55 6.76 17.91
N TRP A 357 -24.55 7.56 18.26
CA TRP A 357 -24.29 8.82 17.55
C TRP A 357 -23.69 8.57 16.18
N GLN A 358 -22.78 7.61 16.08
CA GLN A 358 -22.13 7.24 14.83
C GLN A 358 -23.11 6.60 13.86
N SER A 359 -24.00 5.71 14.33
CA SER A 359 -25.12 5.18 13.54
C SER A 359 -25.94 6.30 12.90
N ALA A 360 -26.35 7.29 13.72
CA ALA A 360 -27.14 8.42 13.28
C ALA A 360 -26.37 9.33 12.30
N TRP A 361 -25.03 9.44 12.43
CA TRP A 361 -24.16 10.15 11.49
C TRP A 361 -24.05 9.45 10.13
N HIS A 362 -23.88 8.12 10.13
CA HIS A 362 -23.76 7.31 8.91
C HIS A 362 -25.07 7.29 8.13
N GLU A 363 -26.21 7.15 8.82
CA GLU A 363 -27.55 7.32 8.24
C GLU A 363 -27.71 8.69 7.57
N ALA A 364 -27.22 9.74 8.22
CA ALA A 364 -27.31 11.11 7.71
C ALA A 364 -26.47 11.37 6.45
N LEU A 365 -25.35 10.67 6.28
CA LEU A 365 -24.48 10.74 5.11
C LEU A 365 -25.07 10.02 3.89
N GLY A 366 -25.95 9.02 4.10
CA GLY A 366 -26.45 8.18 3.01
C GLY A 366 -25.37 7.30 2.36
N LEU A 367 -24.27 7.06 3.09
CA LEU A 367 -23.15 6.20 2.72
C LEU A 367 -23.22 4.91 3.54
N PRO A 368 -22.77 3.75 3.00
CA PRO A 368 -22.43 2.63 3.85
C PRO A 368 -21.22 2.99 4.72
N HIS A 369 -21.19 2.45 5.93
CA HIS A 369 -20.11 2.72 6.88
C HIS A 369 -19.25 1.48 7.15
N PHE A 370 -17.94 1.70 7.14
CA PHE A 370 -16.95 0.74 7.56
C PHE A 370 -16.19 1.26 8.79
N GLU A 371 -16.32 0.56 9.92
CA GLU A 371 -15.45 0.78 11.07
C GLU A 371 -14.10 0.10 10.79
N GLY A 372 -13.13 0.88 10.31
CA GLY A 372 -11.85 0.37 9.82
C GLY A 372 -10.99 -0.24 10.93
N GLU A 373 -11.03 0.34 12.13
CA GLU A 373 -10.31 -0.15 13.29
C GLU A 373 -11.14 0.07 14.55
N TYR A 374 -11.32 -0.94 15.37
CA TYR A 374 -11.75 -0.73 16.73
C TYR A 374 -11.02 -1.62 17.71
N GLY A 375 -10.97 -1.18 18.97
CA GLY A 375 -10.46 -1.97 20.07
C GLY A 375 -10.77 -1.40 21.44
N TYR A 376 -11.04 -2.28 22.39
CA TYR A 376 -11.10 -1.90 23.81
C TYR A 376 -9.67 -1.61 24.29
N ASN A 377 -9.38 -0.35 24.64
CA ASN A 377 -8.02 0.21 24.78
C ASN A 377 -7.67 0.62 26.24
N ASP A 378 -8.16 -0.12 27.22
CA ASP A 378 -7.77 0.06 28.63
C ASP A 378 -6.30 -0.35 28.85
N PHE A 379 -5.64 0.07 29.94
CA PHE A 379 -4.25 -0.29 30.21
C PHE A 379 -4.02 -0.90 31.61
N PRO A 380 -3.44 -2.11 31.72
CA PRO A 380 -3.05 -3.01 30.62
C PRO A 380 -4.29 -3.58 29.92
N GLY A 381 -4.27 -3.59 28.60
CA GLY A 381 -5.41 -4.02 27.81
C GLY A 381 -5.66 -5.52 27.89
N PRO A 382 -6.76 -6.00 27.28
CA PRO A 382 -7.02 -7.42 27.09
C PRO A 382 -5.95 -8.11 26.21
N SER A 383 -5.07 -7.36 25.55
CA SER A 383 -3.91 -7.85 24.79
C SER A 383 -2.60 -7.21 25.25
N GLY A 384 -1.47 -7.80 24.80
CA GLY A 384 -0.14 -7.24 24.96
C GLY A 384 0.13 -5.89 24.26
N ILE A 385 -0.80 -5.39 23.42
CA ILE A 385 -0.71 -4.06 22.77
C ILE A 385 -1.71 -3.03 23.30
N GLY A 386 -2.43 -3.32 24.38
CA GLY A 386 -3.42 -2.41 24.95
C GLY A 386 -4.80 -2.48 24.29
N VAL A 387 -4.89 -2.84 23.00
CA VAL A 387 -6.17 -2.98 22.27
C VAL A 387 -6.57 -4.44 22.07
N GLY A 388 -7.84 -4.80 22.24
CA GLY A 388 -8.36 -6.13 21.95
C GLY A 388 -9.73 -6.15 21.28
N TYR A 389 -10.17 -7.35 20.90
CA TYR A 389 -11.54 -7.56 20.41
C TYR A 389 -12.54 -7.13 21.49
N TRP A 390 -13.63 -6.50 21.06
CA TRP A 390 -14.58 -5.88 21.97
C TRP A 390 -16.01 -6.37 21.67
N PRO A 391 -16.47 -7.47 22.31
CA PRO A 391 -17.74 -8.09 21.99
C PRO A 391 -18.94 -7.16 22.19
N TRP A 392 -18.90 -6.29 23.20
CA TRP A 392 -19.95 -5.31 23.47
C TRP A 392 -20.14 -4.36 22.28
N PHE A 393 -19.05 -3.74 21.81
CA PHE A 393 -19.10 -2.82 20.66
C PHE A 393 -19.51 -3.55 19.39
N THR A 394 -18.93 -4.73 19.15
CA THR A 394 -19.22 -5.60 18.01
C THR A 394 -20.72 -5.93 17.90
N ASN A 395 -21.31 -6.39 18.99
CA ASN A 395 -22.72 -6.77 19.05
C ASN A 395 -23.64 -5.55 18.99
N GLY A 396 -23.28 -4.45 19.66
CA GLY A 396 -24.05 -3.20 19.62
C GLY A 396 -24.07 -2.55 18.23
N ALA A 397 -22.91 -2.44 17.56
CA ALA A 397 -22.81 -1.91 16.20
C ALA A 397 -23.62 -2.74 15.19
N ARG A 398 -23.53 -4.08 15.25
CA ARG A 398 -24.35 -4.97 14.41
C ARG A 398 -25.85 -4.87 14.74
N ALA A 399 -26.23 -4.72 16.01
CA ALA A 399 -27.63 -4.47 16.40
C ALA A 399 -28.15 -3.11 15.91
N ALA A 400 -27.28 -2.10 15.81
CA ALA A 400 -27.54 -0.81 15.17
C ALA A 400 -27.46 -0.86 13.63
N GLY A 401 -27.34 -2.06 13.04
CA GLY A 401 -27.39 -2.26 11.59
C GLY A 401 -26.08 -2.04 10.83
N TRP A 402 -24.94 -1.87 11.53
CA TRP A 402 -23.66 -1.70 10.86
C TRP A 402 -23.29 -2.97 10.11
N GLN A 403 -22.71 -2.79 8.93
CA GLN A 403 -22.44 -3.87 7.98
C GLN A 403 -20.98 -4.17 7.76
N ALA A 404 -20.06 -3.33 8.23
CA ALA A 404 -18.64 -3.60 8.15
C ALA A 404 -17.92 -3.04 9.37
N ILE A 405 -17.28 -3.92 10.12
CA ILE A 405 -16.47 -3.59 11.30
C ILE A 405 -15.20 -4.44 11.32
N SER A 406 -14.06 -3.89 11.72
CA SER A 406 -12.79 -4.60 11.74
C SER A 406 -12.02 -4.38 13.05
N ALA A 407 -11.82 -5.46 13.82
CA ALA A 407 -11.13 -5.42 15.11
C ALA A 407 -9.62 -5.28 14.92
N MET A 408 -8.90 -4.67 15.87
CA MET A 408 -7.43 -4.61 15.81
C MET A 408 -6.73 -5.94 16.05
N VAL A 409 -7.36 -6.83 16.81
CA VAL A 409 -6.88 -8.19 17.14
C VAL A 409 -8.08 -8.99 17.65
N LEU A 410 -8.07 -10.31 17.47
CA LEU A 410 -9.12 -11.20 18.02
C LEU A 410 -8.98 -11.48 19.52
N LEU A 411 -7.87 -11.06 20.14
CA LEU A 411 -7.58 -11.30 21.55
C LEU A 411 -8.49 -10.47 22.48
N ASP A 412 -9.33 -11.16 23.25
CA ASP A 412 -10.20 -10.61 24.31
C ASP A 412 -10.02 -11.36 25.65
N ASN A 413 -8.81 -11.89 25.90
CA ASN A 413 -8.38 -12.48 27.18
C ASN A 413 -9.38 -13.48 27.84
N GLY A 414 -9.97 -14.38 27.04
CA GLY A 414 -10.93 -15.38 27.52
C GLY A 414 -12.39 -14.89 27.61
N ARG A 415 -12.72 -13.77 26.96
CA ARG A 415 -14.09 -13.33 26.67
C ARG A 415 -14.37 -13.43 25.17
N GLY A 416 -15.65 -13.50 24.80
CA GLY A 416 -16.12 -13.49 23.41
C GLY A 416 -15.85 -14.75 22.57
N ALA A 417 -16.16 -14.60 21.27
CA ALA A 417 -16.12 -15.59 20.19
C ALA A 417 -14.85 -16.42 20.03
N TYR A 418 -13.72 -15.87 20.44
CA TYR A 418 -12.38 -16.37 20.07
C TYR A 418 -11.63 -16.86 21.31
N ALA A 419 -12.34 -17.57 22.18
CA ALA A 419 -11.83 -18.03 23.48
C ALA A 419 -10.66 -19.03 23.38
N ASP A 420 -10.43 -19.63 22.21
CA ASP A 420 -9.28 -20.49 21.91
C ASP A 420 -8.12 -19.74 21.21
N TYR A 421 -8.20 -18.41 21.13
CA TYR A 421 -7.08 -17.54 20.77
C TYR A 421 -6.17 -17.33 21.99
N PRO A 422 -4.84 -17.57 21.91
CA PRO A 422 -4.06 -17.94 20.73
C PRO A 422 -4.22 -19.42 20.35
N TYR A 423 -4.49 -19.69 19.07
CA TYR A 423 -4.68 -21.07 18.59
C TYR A 423 -3.36 -21.69 18.11
N ASP A 424 -2.92 -22.77 18.73
CA ASP A 424 -1.71 -23.54 18.36
C ASP A 424 -2.02 -24.93 17.77
N GLY A 425 -3.31 -25.25 17.59
CA GLY A 425 -3.80 -26.56 17.17
C GLY A 425 -3.71 -26.86 15.66
N SER A 426 -4.35 -27.95 15.26
CA SER A 426 -4.36 -28.41 13.87
C SER A 426 -5.25 -27.55 12.97
N LEU A 427 -4.63 -26.66 12.21
CA LEU A 427 -5.32 -25.78 11.27
C LEU A 427 -6.20 -26.53 10.23
N PRO A 428 -7.42 -26.04 9.91
CA PRO A 428 -8.30 -26.63 8.89
C PRO A 428 -7.66 -26.79 7.52
N GLN A 429 -8.22 -27.66 6.67
CA GLN A 429 -7.92 -27.69 5.23
C GLN A 429 -8.81 -26.70 4.49
N TYR A 430 -8.34 -26.18 3.36
CA TYR A 430 -9.17 -25.38 2.47
C TYR A 430 -10.31 -26.22 1.88
N PRO A 431 -11.47 -25.61 1.57
CA PRO A 431 -12.50 -26.24 0.75
C PRO A 431 -11.92 -26.77 -0.56
N ALA A 432 -12.48 -27.88 -1.05
CA ALA A 432 -12.11 -28.43 -2.35
C ALA A 432 -12.36 -27.39 -3.46
N GLY A 433 -11.37 -27.20 -4.32
CA GLY A 433 -11.38 -26.18 -5.36
C GLY A 433 -10.24 -26.42 -6.35
N PRO A 434 -10.05 -25.52 -7.34
CA PRO A 434 -8.91 -25.62 -8.25
C PRO A 434 -7.58 -25.66 -7.45
N PRO A 435 -6.54 -26.32 -7.95
CA PRO A 435 -5.20 -26.18 -7.36
C PRO A 435 -4.77 -24.71 -7.41
N PRO A 436 -3.88 -24.27 -6.50
CA PRO A 436 -3.26 -22.95 -6.64
C PRO A 436 -2.62 -22.80 -8.02
N PRO A 437 -2.53 -21.57 -8.55
CA PRO A 437 -1.67 -21.27 -9.69
C PRO A 437 -0.32 -21.92 -9.43
N VAL A 438 0.00 -22.91 -10.27
CA VAL A 438 1.24 -23.67 -10.15
C VAL A 438 2.35 -22.73 -10.54
N ASP A 439 3.04 -22.26 -9.50
CA ASP A 439 4.37 -21.68 -9.55
C ASP A 439 5.23 -22.43 -10.56
N ARG A 440 5.67 -21.76 -11.61
CA ARG A 440 6.50 -22.37 -12.64
C ARG A 440 7.95 -21.97 -12.36
N PRO A 441 8.91 -22.88 -12.58
CA PRO A 441 10.31 -22.47 -12.62
C PRO A 441 10.51 -21.36 -13.67
N PRO A 442 11.50 -20.49 -13.47
CA PRO A 442 11.78 -19.40 -14.38
C PRO A 442 12.24 -19.93 -15.72
N VAL A 443 12.30 -19.05 -16.72
CA VAL A 443 12.86 -19.34 -18.02
C VAL A 443 14.12 -18.49 -18.19
N ALA A 444 15.27 -19.15 -18.20
CA ALA A 444 16.57 -18.52 -18.38
C ALA A 444 16.74 -18.06 -19.83
N ALA A 445 16.88 -16.75 -20.05
CA ALA A 445 17.08 -16.20 -21.39
C ALA A 445 17.99 -14.95 -21.38
N PHE A 446 18.97 -14.89 -22.29
CA PHE A 446 19.86 -13.75 -22.47
C PHE A 446 20.30 -13.45 -23.91
N THR A 447 20.85 -12.27 -24.11
CA THR A 447 21.47 -11.82 -25.37
C THR A 447 22.94 -11.46 -25.15
N VAL A 448 23.74 -11.51 -26.22
CA VAL A 448 25.18 -11.24 -26.20
C VAL A 448 25.52 -10.16 -27.24
N SER A 449 26.34 -9.19 -26.87
CA SER A 449 26.81 -8.13 -27.76
C SER A 449 28.29 -7.80 -27.55
N PRO A 450 29.13 -7.73 -28.60
CA PRO A 450 28.80 -8.03 -30.01
C PRO A 450 28.57 -9.53 -30.25
N PRO A 451 27.82 -9.93 -31.31
CA PRO A 451 27.54 -11.35 -31.60
C PRO A 451 28.76 -12.20 -31.98
N ALA A 452 29.83 -11.56 -32.44
CA ALA A 452 31.10 -12.19 -32.82
C ALA A 452 32.26 -11.43 -32.14
N PRO A 453 32.50 -11.65 -30.84
CA PRO A 453 33.54 -10.94 -30.10
C PRO A 453 34.94 -11.41 -30.51
N THR A 454 35.93 -10.52 -30.37
CA THR A 454 37.35 -10.87 -30.47
C THR A 454 37.96 -10.99 -29.08
N MET A 455 39.04 -11.75 -28.95
CA MET A 455 39.77 -11.88 -27.68
C MET A 455 40.14 -10.50 -27.12
N ARG A 456 40.02 -10.33 -25.80
CA ARG A 456 40.26 -9.06 -25.07
C ARG A 456 39.34 -7.89 -25.45
N SER A 457 38.26 -8.13 -26.19
CA SER A 457 37.17 -7.17 -26.34
C SER A 457 36.17 -7.28 -25.18
N LEU A 458 35.45 -6.18 -24.91
CA LEU A 458 34.39 -6.13 -23.91
C LEU A 458 33.09 -6.70 -24.48
N VAL A 459 32.56 -7.73 -23.85
CA VAL A 459 31.32 -8.40 -24.25
C VAL A 459 30.26 -8.12 -23.19
N THR A 460 29.09 -7.63 -23.62
CA THR A 460 27.94 -7.38 -22.76
C THR A 460 26.94 -8.54 -22.88
N PHE A 461 26.48 -9.01 -21.74
CA PHE A 461 25.46 -10.06 -21.60
C PHE A 461 24.24 -9.45 -20.91
N ASN A 462 23.06 -9.64 -21.49
CA ASN A 462 21.82 -9.08 -20.94
C ASN A 462 20.73 -10.16 -20.84
N ALA A 463 20.36 -10.50 -19.61
CA ALA A 463 19.33 -11.47 -19.24
C ALA A 463 17.92 -10.88 -19.08
N SER A 464 17.67 -9.61 -19.45
CA SER A 464 16.36 -8.95 -19.31
C SER A 464 15.21 -9.54 -20.13
N ILE A 465 15.47 -10.63 -20.86
CA ILE A 465 14.45 -11.42 -21.58
C ILE A 465 14.11 -12.74 -20.86
N SER A 466 14.75 -13.02 -19.71
CA SER A 466 14.33 -14.09 -18.80
C SER A 466 12.94 -13.75 -18.24
N SER A 467 12.12 -14.76 -17.99
CA SER A 467 10.73 -14.58 -17.57
C SER A 467 10.31 -15.60 -16.53
N ASP A 468 9.40 -15.22 -15.65
CA ASP A 468 8.85 -16.07 -14.60
C ASP A 468 7.42 -15.58 -14.28
N ASP A 469 6.55 -16.43 -13.72
CA ASP A 469 5.17 -16.02 -13.37
C ASP A 469 5.03 -15.35 -11.99
N VAL A 470 6.06 -15.46 -11.13
CA VAL A 470 6.11 -14.86 -9.78
C VAL A 470 7.36 -14.01 -9.50
N GLY A 471 8.38 -14.04 -10.37
CA GLY A 471 9.53 -13.13 -10.39
C GLY A 471 10.91 -13.77 -10.16
N ILE A 472 11.93 -13.23 -10.84
CA ILE A 472 13.32 -13.74 -10.82
C ILE A 472 14.19 -12.90 -9.87
N VAL A 473 14.42 -13.42 -8.67
CA VAL A 473 15.21 -12.77 -7.60
C VAL A 473 16.72 -12.85 -7.80
N ARG A 474 17.23 -13.75 -8.67
CA ARG A 474 18.67 -13.99 -8.82
C ARG A 474 19.09 -14.31 -10.24
N TYR A 475 20.19 -13.70 -10.67
CA TYR A 475 20.86 -13.93 -11.95
C TYR A 475 22.34 -14.23 -11.68
N GLU A 476 22.80 -15.43 -11.99
CA GLU A 476 24.17 -15.89 -11.82
C GLU A 476 24.79 -16.29 -13.14
N TRP A 477 26.01 -15.82 -13.41
CA TRP A 477 26.73 -16.07 -14.66
C TRP A 477 28.01 -16.86 -14.40
N ALA A 478 28.29 -17.83 -15.27
CA ALA A 478 29.58 -18.49 -15.40
C ALA A 478 30.02 -18.44 -16.87
N PHE A 479 31.15 -17.83 -17.18
CA PHE A 479 31.55 -17.54 -18.57
C PHE A 479 32.33 -18.66 -19.27
N GLY A 480 32.54 -19.80 -18.62
CA GLY A 480 33.28 -20.93 -19.19
C GLY A 480 34.81 -20.79 -19.15
N ASP A 481 35.35 -19.65 -18.70
CA ASP A 481 36.78 -19.38 -18.51
C ASP A 481 37.18 -19.24 -17.02
N HIS A 482 36.35 -19.78 -16.13
CA HIS A 482 36.36 -19.57 -14.67
C HIS A 482 35.97 -18.15 -14.20
N GLY A 483 35.56 -17.26 -15.10
CA GLY A 483 34.91 -16.01 -14.73
C GLY A 483 33.47 -16.21 -14.26
N PHE A 484 33.04 -15.41 -13.27
CA PHE A 484 31.68 -15.38 -12.74
C PHE A 484 31.18 -13.94 -12.59
N ALA A 485 29.87 -13.73 -12.70
CA ALA A 485 29.22 -12.44 -12.40
C ALA A 485 27.80 -12.65 -11.86
N GLN A 486 27.19 -11.57 -11.36
CA GLN A 486 25.79 -11.55 -10.91
C GLN A 486 25.10 -10.26 -11.40
N GLY A 487 23.79 -10.34 -11.64
CA GLY A 487 22.94 -9.23 -12.10
C GLY A 487 22.36 -9.42 -13.50
N VAL A 488 21.32 -8.64 -13.83
CA VAL A 488 20.54 -8.77 -15.08
C VAL A 488 21.37 -8.45 -16.32
N THR A 489 22.25 -7.44 -16.25
CA THR A 489 23.20 -7.10 -17.32
C THR A 489 24.60 -7.08 -16.73
N VAL A 490 25.51 -7.79 -17.38
CA VAL A 490 26.92 -7.93 -16.95
C VAL A 490 27.87 -7.74 -18.14
N GLN A 491 29.13 -7.45 -17.86
CA GLN A 491 30.18 -7.32 -18.87
C GLN A 491 31.36 -8.24 -18.52
N HIS A 492 31.94 -8.87 -19.55
CA HIS A 492 33.07 -9.78 -19.41
C HIS A 492 34.10 -9.58 -20.53
N VAL A 493 35.34 -10.02 -20.30
CA VAL A 493 36.46 -9.91 -21.25
C VAL A 493 37.19 -11.25 -21.33
N PHE A 494 37.02 -11.96 -22.44
CA PHE A 494 37.66 -13.26 -22.64
C PHE A 494 39.19 -13.11 -22.88
N PRO A 495 40.04 -13.88 -22.18
CA PRO A 495 41.50 -13.70 -22.21
C PRO A 495 42.17 -14.17 -23.51
N GLY A 496 41.53 -15.10 -24.22
CA GLY A 496 42.00 -15.73 -25.45
C GLY A 496 40.89 -16.01 -26.45
N ALA A 497 41.25 -16.53 -27.61
CA ALA A 497 40.31 -17.01 -28.61
C ALA A 497 39.90 -18.47 -28.35
N GLY A 498 38.67 -18.83 -28.73
CA GLY A 498 38.10 -20.15 -28.49
C GLY A 498 36.60 -20.10 -28.22
N ASP A 499 36.06 -21.25 -27.85
CA ASP A 499 34.63 -21.45 -27.62
C ASP A 499 34.35 -21.47 -26.11
N PHE A 500 33.56 -20.52 -25.63
CA PHE A 500 33.29 -20.34 -24.21
C PHE A 500 31.81 -20.63 -23.89
N PRO A 501 31.49 -21.70 -23.14
CA PRO A 501 30.12 -21.98 -22.71
C PRO A 501 29.73 -20.98 -21.61
N VAL A 502 28.97 -19.94 -21.98
CA VAL A 502 28.43 -18.97 -21.05
C VAL A 502 27.10 -19.47 -20.53
N THR A 503 27.03 -19.71 -19.23
CA THR A 503 25.85 -20.22 -18.52
C THR A 503 25.24 -19.11 -17.66
N LEU A 504 23.95 -18.87 -17.84
CA LEU A 504 23.09 -18.08 -16.95
C LEU A 504 22.24 -19.06 -16.13
N THR A 505 22.29 -18.95 -14.82
CA THR A 505 21.30 -19.55 -13.91
C THR A 505 20.42 -18.45 -13.34
N VAL A 506 19.10 -18.63 -13.45
CA VAL A 506 18.09 -17.78 -12.83
C VAL A 506 17.41 -18.52 -11.67
N THR A 507 17.00 -17.79 -10.63
CA THR A 507 16.23 -18.33 -9.50
C THR A 507 15.00 -17.45 -9.28
N ASP A 508 13.83 -18.07 -9.13
CA ASP A 508 12.58 -17.37 -8.82
C ASP A 508 12.41 -17.09 -7.31
N ILE A 509 11.38 -16.33 -6.94
CA ILE A 509 11.02 -16.01 -5.55
C ILE A 509 10.63 -17.24 -4.70
N SER A 510 10.14 -18.31 -5.34
CA SER A 510 9.77 -19.58 -4.71
C SER A 510 10.97 -20.54 -4.54
N GLY A 511 12.14 -20.18 -5.06
CA GLY A 511 13.38 -20.96 -5.03
C GLY A 511 13.55 -21.94 -6.19
N GLY A 512 12.62 -21.99 -7.13
CA GLY A 512 12.78 -22.72 -8.38
C GLY A 512 13.86 -22.08 -9.27
N ARG A 513 14.38 -22.85 -10.21
CA ARG A 513 15.56 -22.47 -11.02
C ARG A 513 15.48 -23.01 -12.43
N ASP A 514 16.05 -22.24 -13.33
CA ASP A 514 16.37 -22.67 -14.69
C ASP A 514 17.75 -22.17 -15.09
N THR A 515 18.32 -22.75 -16.14
CA THR A 515 19.67 -22.46 -16.59
C THR A 515 19.79 -22.59 -18.10
N TRP A 516 20.28 -21.52 -18.73
CA TRP A 516 20.57 -21.52 -20.17
C TRP A 516 22.07 -21.33 -20.43
N THR A 517 22.61 -22.14 -21.34
CA THR A 517 24.00 -22.05 -21.79
C THR A 517 24.06 -21.71 -23.28
N LEU A 518 24.83 -20.68 -23.62
CA LEU A 518 25.17 -20.31 -25.00
C LEU A 518 26.69 -20.40 -25.20
N VAL A 519 27.13 -21.07 -26.26
CA VAL A 519 28.54 -21.08 -26.64
C VAL A 519 28.87 -19.78 -27.37
N VAL A 520 29.77 -18.99 -26.79
CA VAL A 520 30.28 -17.75 -27.38
C VAL A 520 31.60 -18.04 -28.09
N HIS A 521 31.60 -17.87 -29.41
CA HIS A 521 32.79 -18.02 -30.25
C HIS A 521 33.63 -16.73 -30.23
N VAL A 522 34.78 -16.77 -29.58
CA VAL A 522 35.70 -15.63 -29.46
C VAL A 522 36.81 -15.76 -30.51
N SER A 523 36.84 -14.82 -31.46
CA SER A 523 37.83 -14.83 -32.54
C SER A 523 39.21 -14.32 -32.09
N PRO A 524 40.31 -14.80 -32.68
CA PRO A 524 41.64 -14.24 -32.44
C PRO A 524 41.72 -12.79 -32.93
N LEU A 525 42.61 -12.01 -32.34
CA LEU A 525 42.88 -10.66 -32.81
C LEU A 525 43.53 -10.72 -34.19
N LEU A 526 42.86 -10.18 -35.21
CA LEU A 526 43.44 -10.00 -36.54
C LEU A 526 44.59 -8.99 -36.47
N LEU A 527 45.82 -9.48 -36.36
CA LEU A 527 46.99 -8.68 -36.64
C LEU A 527 47.01 -8.38 -38.15
N PRO A 528 47.25 -7.12 -38.58
CA PRO A 528 47.44 -6.83 -39.99
C PRO A 528 48.63 -7.65 -40.53
N PRO A 529 48.57 -8.11 -41.79
CA PRO A 529 49.69 -8.87 -42.37
C PRO A 529 50.96 -8.04 -42.30
N GLY A 530 52.02 -8.63 -41.74
CA GLY A 530 53.32 -7.97 -41.64
C GLY A 530 53.86 -7.58 -43.04
N PRO A 531 54.66 -6.52 -43.14
CA PRO A 531 55.16 -6.05 -44.42
C PRO A 531 55.94 -7.16 -45.15
N LEU A 532 55.62 -7.36 -46.43
CA LEU A 532 56.26 -8.36 -47.28
C LEU A 532 57.78 -8.14 -47.33
N THR A 533 58.54 -9.11 -46.85
CA THR A 533 60.00 -9.12 -46.95
C THR A 533 60.42 -9.48 -48.38
N VAL A 534 60.67 -8.46 -49.21
CA VAL A 534 61.30 -8.64 -50.53
C VAL A 534 62.76 -9.07 -50.33
N PRO A 535 63.20 -10.24 -50.84
CA PRO A 535 64.58 -10.68 -50.67
C PRO A 535 65.51 -9.80 -51.52
N TRP A 536 66.53 -9.22 -50.88
CA TRP A 536 67.50 -8.37 -51.56
C TRP A 536 68.45 -9.20 -52.42
N ALA A 537 68.37 -9.03 -53.74
CA ALA A 537 69.46 -9.41 -54.64
C ALA A 537 70.59 -8.37 -54.53
N ALA A 538 71.79 -8.81 -54.16
CA ALA A 538 72.93 -7.90 -53.95
C ALA A 538 73.55 -7.41 -55.27
N PRO A 539 73.79 -6.09 -55.44
CA PRO A 539 74.64 -5.58 -56.51
C PRO A 539 76.12 -5.56 -56.08
N ARG A 540 77.03 -5.79 -57.04
CA ARG A 540 78.48 -5.63 -56.87
C ARG A 540 78.90 -4.18 -57.18
N PHE A 541 79.80 -3.65 -56.36
CA PHE A 541 80.74 -2.51 -56.58
C PHE A 541 80.44 -1.47 -57.68
N ALA A 542 80.37 -0.17 -57.32
CA ALA A 542 81.56 0.71 -57.39
C ALA A 542 81.32 2.17 -56.95
N LEU A 543 82.39 2.72 -56.38
CA LEU A 543 82.71 4.09 -55.96
C LEU A 543 82.29 5.27 -56.88
N ALA A 544 81.71 6.33 -56.29
CA ALA A 544 81.85 7.74 -56.73
C ALA A 544 81.52 8.73 -55.59
N LEU A 545 81.88 10.01 -55.74
CA LEU A 545 82.10 10.99 -54.66
C LEU A 545 81.23 12.26 -54.79
N LEU A 546 81.21 13.08 -53.72
CA LEU A 546 80.94 14.54 -53.64
C LEU A 546 79.50 15.07 -53.34
N VAL A 547 79.37 15.71 -52.16
CA VAL A 547 78.70 17.02 -51.82
C VAL A 547 77.19 17.21 -52.16
N GLY A 548 76.34 17.76 -51.28
CA GLY A 548 76.49 18.26 -49.90
C GLY A 548 75.34 19.22 -49.50
N ILE A 549 75.36 19.75 -48.25
CA ILE A 549 74.42 20.77 -47.67
C ILE A 549 72.98 20.26 -47.38
N GLY A 550 72.34 20.48 -46.22
CA GLY A 550 72.82 21.01 -44.94
C GLY A 550 71.71 21.38 -43.91
N VAL A 551 71.68 20.68 -42.76
CA VAL A 551 71.41 21.15 -41.36
C VAL A 551 70.03 21.81 -40.98
N PRO A 552 69.63 21.99 -39.67
CA PRO A 552 68.36 21.44 -39.16
C PRO A 552 67.53 22.39 -38.24
N GLY A 553 66.57 21.89 -37.45
CA GLY A 553 65.89 22.63 -36.36
C GLY A 553 65.00 21.77 -35.45
N LEU A 554 64.89 22.10 -34.15
CA LEU A 554 65.14 21.15 -33.06
C LEU A 554 64.30 21.41 -31.76
N ILE A 555 63.73 20.34 -31.17
CA ILE A 555 63.37 20.09 -29.72
C ILE A 555 62.53 21.11 -28.90
N HIS A 556 61.47 20.58 -28.27
CA HIS A 556 61.14 20.70 -26.82
C HIS A 556 60.39 19.41 -26.43
N ARG A 557 60.79 18.51 -25.50
CA ARG A 557 61.37 18.51 -24.13
C ARG A 557 60.30 18.56 -23.01
N VAL A 558 60.23 17.47 -22.24
CA VAL A 558 59.30 17.12 -21.15
C VAL A 558 59.87 17.51 -19.78
N LEU A 559 59.02 17.85 -18.79
CA LEU A 559 59.27 17.63 -17.34
C LEU A 559 57.95 17.44 -16.54
N PRO A 560 57.96 16.73 -15.37
CA PRO A 560 56.77 16.37 -14.57
C PRO A 560 56.64 17.14 -13.23
N ILE A 561 55.55 16.91 -12.46
CA ILE A 561 55.32 17.49 -11.12
C ILE A 561 54.72 16.46 -10.12
N GLU A 562 55.23 16.47 -8.87
CA GLU A 562 54.78 15.71 -7.69
C GLU A 562 53.83 16.52 -6.76
N PRO A 563 53.12 15.87 -5.81
CA PRO A 563 52.06 16.51 -5.00
C PRO A 563 52.57 17.28 -3.76
N ARG A 564 51.74 18.19 -3.21
CA ARG A 564 52.02 18.93 -1.96
C ARG A 564 50.91 18.85 -0.91
N VAL A 565 51.34 18.54 0.32
CA VAL A 565 50.58 18.62 1.57
C VAL A 565 50.40 20.08 2.03
N ARG A 566 49.28 20.40 2.71
CA ARG A 566 49.16 21.58 3.59
C ARG A 566 48.47 21.28 4.93
N ARG A 567 48.99 21.87 6.01
CA ARG A 567 48.41 21.98 7.36
C ARG A 567 48.31 23.45 7.78
N ARG A 568 47.27 23.83 8.53
CA ARG A 568 47.28 24.75 9.72
C ARG A 568 45.84 24.89 10.27
N ARG A 569 45.59 24.52 11.54
CA ARG A 569 45.44 25.39 12.75
C ARG A 569 44.12 26.22 12.79
N ALA A 570 43.43 26.44 13.91
CA ALA A 570 43.45 25.87 15.29
C ALA A 570 42.37 26.56 16.18
N ARG A 571 41.84 25.89 17.23
CA ARG A 571 41.68 26.47 18.60
C ARG A 571 41.17 25.47 19.67
N LYS A 572 41.51 25.74 20.94
CA LYS A 572 40.95 25.17 22.19
C LYS A 572 39.67 25.97 22.55
N ALA A 573 38.73 25.60 23.43
CA ALA A 573 38.56 24.49 24.41
C ALA A 573 37.05 24.05 24.39
N ARG A 574 36.38 23.40 25.37
CA ARG A 574 36.64 23.00 26.77
C ARG A 574 35.81 21.71 27.10
N VAL A 575 35.91 21.23 28.35
CA VAL A 575 35.31 20.03 29.00
C VAL A 575 35.03 20.44 30.49
N PRO A 576 34.16 19.83 31.36
CA PRO A 576 33.42 18.53 31.39
C PRO A 576 31.90 18.68 31.78
N PRO A 577 31.22 17.79 32.55
CA PRO A 577 30.75 16.42 32.23
C PRO A 577 29.24 16.15 32.52
N ARG A 578 28.81 14.89 32.32
CA ARG A 578 27.63 14.25 32.94
C ARG A 578 27.68 14.31 34.49
N VAL A 579 26.53 14.23 35.16
CA VAL A 579 26.02 13.07 35.95
C VAL A 579 24.66 13.42 36.57
N SER A 580 23.63 12.63 36.23
CA SER A 580 22.62 12.05 37.15
C SER A 580 21.74 11.12 36.33
#